data_AF-A0ABD3V1B4-F1
#
_entry.id   AF-A0ABD3V1B4-F1
#
_cell.length_a   1.000
_cell.length_b   1.000
_cell.length_c   1.000
_cell.angle_alpha   90.00
_cell.angle_beta   90.00
_cell.angle_gamma   90.00
#
_symmetry.space_group_name_H-M   'P 1'
#
loop_
_entity.id
_entity.type
_entity.pdbx_description
1 polymer ?
#
loop_
_entity_poly.entity_id
_entity_poly.type
_entity_poly.pdbx_seq_one_letter_code
_entity_poly.pdbx_strand_id
1 'polypeptide(L)'
;MSDFFSSKQRWLVLIEKQKEIIDKGVHKKSQNMVEEIMLQYCYPRLDVNVSKGVNHLLKSPFCVHPKTGRVCVPIDPVNVDSFDPFSVPTISGLIEELNKSETTEEQGKRTKGTNLKI
;
A
#
# COMPACT_ATOMS: atom_id res chain seq x y z
N MET A 1 -39.47 -10.36 11.13
CA MET A 1 -38.64 -9.43 11.92
C MET A 1 -37.21 -9.68 11.48
N SER A 2 -36.54 -8.63 10.99
CA SER A 2 -35.32 -8.69 10.19
C SER A 2 -34.08 -9.03 11.03
N ASP A 3 -33.60 -10.26 10.94
CA ASP A 3 -32.29 -10.62 11.49
C ASP A 3 -31.20 -10.05 10.57
N PHE A 4 -30.76 -8.83 10.86
CA PHE A 4 -29.58 -8.25 10.26
C PHE A 4 -28.33 -8.96 10.81
N PHE A 5 -27.89 -10.01 10.12
CA PHE A 5 -26.61 -10.64 10.41
C PHE A 5 -25.45 -9.76 9.91
N SER A 6 -24.46 -9.51 10.76
CA SER A 6 -23.18 -8.90 10.38
C SER A 6 -22.37 -9.84 9.46
N SER A 7 -21.41 -9.29 8.71
CA SER A 7 -20.51 -10.11 7.89
C SER A 7 -19.74 -11.14 8.71
N LYS A 8 -19.34 -10.79 9.94
CA LYS A 8 -18.70 -11.71 10.89
C LYS A 8 -19.63 -12.88 11.25
N GLN A 9 -20.89 -12.60 11.58
CA GLN A 9 -21.87 -13.66 11.90
C GLN A 9 -22.14 -14.57 10.70
N ARG A 10 -22.30 -14.00 9.50
CA ARG A 10 -22.49 -14.79 8.27
C ARG A 10 -21.29 -15.67 7.95
N TRP A 11 -20.07 -15.16 8.19
CA TRP A 11 -18.85 -15.93 8.00
C TRP A 11 -18.74 -17.13 8.96
N LEU A 12 -19.11 -16.93 10.23
CA LEU A 12 -19.13 -18.01 11.22
C LEU A 12 -20.13 -19.11 10.83
N VAL A 13 -21.34 -18.74 10.41
CA VAL A 13 -22.35 -19.69 9.92
C VAL A 13 -21.84 -20.47 8.70
N LEU A 14 -21.12 -19.81 7.80
CA LEU A 14 -20.54 -20.46 6.62
C LEU A 14 -19.50 -21.52 7.00
N ILE A 15 -18.59 -21.19 7.93
CA ILE A 15 -17.58 -22.14 8.42
C ILE A 15 -18.23 -23.35 9.10
N GLU A 16 -19.23 -23.11 9.95
CA GLU A 16 -19.94 -24.18 10.65
C GLU A 16 -20.66 -25.12 9.68
N LYS A 17 -21.36 -24.57 8.69
CA LYS A 17 -22.01 -25.37 7.64
C LYS A 17 -21.02 -26.21 6.83
N GLN A 18 -19.84 -25.67 6.52
CA GLN A 18 -18.83 -26.43 5.79
C GLN A 18 -18.36 -27.64 6.61
N LYS A 19 -18.10 -27.45 7.91
CA LYS A 19 -17.73 -28.55 8.82
C LYS A 19 -18.78 -29.65 8.83
N GLU A 20 -20.06 -29.29 8.97
CA GLU A 20 -21.14 -30.27 8.93
C GLU A 20 -21.17 -31.07 7.61
N ILE A 21 -20.94 -30.42 6.47
CA ILE A 21 -20.93 -31.09 5.16
C ILE A 21 -19.74 -32.06 5.05
N ILE A 22 -18.58 -31.66 5.57
CA ILE A 22 -17.37 -32.49 5.62
C ILE A 22 -17.60 -33.72 6.51
N ASP A 23 -18.12 -33.52 7.73
CA ASP A 23 -18.35 -34.58 8.72
C ASP A 23 -19.40 -35.60 8.23
N LYS A 24 -20.43 -35.13 7.52
CA LYS A 24 -21.46 -36.00 6.92
C LYS A 24 -20.93 -36.79 5.69
N GLY A 25 -19.69 -36.55 5.25
CA GLY A 25 -19.06 -37.27 4.13
C GLY A 25 -19.73 -37.06 2.78
N VAL A 26 -20.61 -36.06 2.65
CA VAL A 26 -21.57 -35.94 1.54
C VAL A 26 -20.88 -35.46 0.25
N HIS A 27 -19.85 -34.61 0.35
CA HIS A 27 -19.21 -34.01 -0.83
C HIS A 27 -17.72 -33.70 -0.67
N LYS A 28 -16.87 -34.43 -1.42
CA LYS A 28 -15.40 -34.17 -1.53
C LYS A 28 -15.07 -32.75 -2.03
N LYS A 29 -15.95 -32.14 -2.84
CA LYS A 29 -15.77 -30.79 -3.42
C LYS A 29 -15.92 -29.66 -2.41
N SER A 30 -16.50 -29.91 -1.24
CA SER A 30 -16.73 -28.89 -0.20
C SER A 30 -15.56 -28.73 0.79
N GLN A 31 -14.52 -29.56 0.66
CA GLN A 31 -13.44 -29.62 1.66
C GLN A 31 -12.66 -28.32 1.79
N ASN A 32 -12.44 -27.59 0.70
CA ASN A 32 -11.58 -26.38 0.67
C ASN A 32 -12.38 -25.10 0.36
N MET A 33 -13.70 -25.11 0.53
CA MET A 33 -14.56 -23.99 0.12
C MET A 33 -14.19 -22.67 0.83
N VAL A 34 -13.96 -22.72 2.15
CA VAL A 34 -13.57 -21.53 2.91
C VAL A 34 -12.23 -20.99 2.42
N GLU A 35 -11.25 -21.86 2.19
CA GLU A 35 -9.92 -21.51 1.69
C GLU A 35 -9.99 -20.91 0.29
N GLU A 36 -10.82 -21.47 -0.60
CA GLU A 36 -11.06 -20.93 -1.93
C GLU A 36 -11.66 -19.51 -1.88
N ILE A 37 -12.61 -19.27 -0.96
CA ILE A 37 -13.17 -17.94 -0.74
C ILE A 37 -12.08 -17.00 -0.21
N MET A 38 -11.30 -17.41 0.79
CA MET A 38 -10.21 -16.60 1.32
C MET A 38 -9.19 -16.24 0.24
N LEU A 39 -8.79 -17.19 -0.61
CA LEU A 39 -7.88 -16.95 -1.71
C LEU A 39 -8.48 -15.99 -2.74
N GLN A 40 -9.75 -16.18 -3.11
CA GLN A 40 -10.40 -15.29 -4.08
C GLN A 40 -10.43 -13.82 -3.66
N TYR A 41 -10.56 -13.56 -2.35
CA TYR A 41 -10.67 -12.22 -1.79
C TYR A 41 -9.33 -11.63 -1.31
N CYS A 42 -8.43 -12.45 -0.77
CA CYS A 42 -7.22 -11.98 -0.10
C CYS A 42 -5.93 -12.27 -0.88
N TYR A 43 -5.94 -13.20 -1.84
CA TYR A 43 -4.74 -13.50 -2.62
C TYR A 43 -4.44 -12.39 -3.64
N PRO A 44 -3.18 -11.96 -3.80
CA PRO A 44 -2.83 -10.90 -4.74
C PRO A 44 -3.13 -11.31 -6.19
N ARG A 45 -3.79 -10.42 -6.93
CA ARG A 45 -3.98 -10.57 -8.39
C ARG A 45 -2.73 -10.09 -9.10
N LEU A 46 -1.97 -11.02 -9.68
CA LEU A 46 -0.74 -10.70 -10.38
C LEU A 46 -1.03 -10.21 -11.80
N ASP A 47 -0.48 -9.05 -12.16
CA ASP A 47 -0.40 -8.66 -13.57
C ASP A 47 0.68 -9.49 -14.25
N VAL A 48 0.28 -10.60 -14.84
CA VAL A 48 1.22 -11.57 -15.41
C VAL A 48 2.07 -10.98 -16.55
N ASN A 49 1.59 -9.95 -17.24
CA ASN A 49 2.29 -9.39 -18.40
C ASN A 49 3.51 -8.56 -17.99
N VAL A 50 3.57 -8.09 -16.75
CA VAL A 50 4.75 -7.37 -16.25
C VAL A 50 5.92 -8.30 -15.92
N SER A 51 5.66 -9.61 -15.74
CA SER A 51 6.68 -10.59 -15.32
C SER A 51 7.08 -11.61 -16.41
N LYS A 52 6.39 -11.64 -17.55
CA LYS A 52 6.63 -12.63 -18.63
C LYS A 52 7.79 -12.28 -19.55
N GLY A 53 7.98 -10.99 -19.85
CA GLY A 53 8.92 -10.50 -20.86
C GLY A 53 10.08 -9.74 -20.25
N VAL A 54 11.31 -10.06 -20.67
CA VAL A 54 12.52 -9.39 -20.18
C VAL A 54 12.64 -7.91 -20.57
N ASN A 55 11.87 -7.48 -21.58
CA ASN A 55 11.88 -6.10 -22.11
C ASN A 55 10.71 -5.25 -21.59
N HIS A 56 9.98 -5.71 -20.57
CA HIS A 56 8.86 -4.95 -20.02
C HIS A 56 9.38 -3.69 -19.29
N LEU A 57 8.86 -2.52 -19.68
CA LEU A 57 9.25 -1.26 -19.06
C LEU A 57 8.45 -1.03 -17.80
N LEU A 58 9.15 -0.95 -16.66
CA LEU A 58 8.57 -0.58 -15.39
C LEU A 58 8.91 0.87 -15.04
N LYS A 59 8.08 1.42 -14.16
CA LYS A 59 8.28 2.73 -13.57
C LYS A 59 9.58 2.78 -12.75
N SER A 60 10.36 3.86 -12.90
CA SER A 60 11.54 4.11 -12.06
C SER A 60 11.16 4.37 -10.61
N PRO A 61 11.95 3.88 -9.64
CA PRO A 61 11.92 4.38 -8.26
C PRO A 61 12.05 5.92 -8.22
N PHE A 62 11.46 6.54 -7.21
CA PHE A 62 11.44 7.99 -6.95
C PHE A 62 10.80 8.88 -8.03
N CYS A 63 10.21 8.31 -9.09
CA CYS A 63 9.44 9.13 -10.03
C CYS A 63 8.18 9.71 -9.36
N VAL A 64 7.66 10.80 -9.93
CA VAL A 64 6.42 11.43 -9.48
C VAL A 64 5.24 10.82 -10.24
N HIS A 65 4.22 10.35 -9.55
CA HIS A 65 2.99 9.90 -10.19
C HIS A 65 2.17 11.11 -10.69
N PRO A 66 1.90 11.22 -12.01
CA PRO A 66 1.46 12.48 -12.62
C PRO A 66 0.10 12.96 -12.11
N LYS A 67 -0.81 12.04 -11.77
CA LYS A 67 -2.17 12.41 -11.30
C LYS A 67 -2.22 12.76 -9.81
N THR A 68 -1.30 12.23 -9.00
CA THR A 68 -1.37 12.36 -7.53
C THR A 68 -0.27 13.24 -6.97
N GLY A 69 0.76 13.55 -7.76
CA GLY A 69 1.95 14.28 -7.29
C GLY A 69 2.80 13.51 -6.28
N ARG A 70 2.42 12.28 -5.92
CA ARG A 70 3.12 11.44 -4.94
C ARG A 70 4.41 10.86 -5.51
N VAL A 71 5.46 10.85 -4.70
CA VAL A 71 6.75 10.23 -5.03
C VAL A 71 6.66 8.71 -4.84
N CYS A 72 7.16 7.94 -5.81
CA CYS A 72 7.23 6.49 -5.73
C CYS A 72 8.40 6.04 -4.84
N VAL A 73 8.18 6.04 -3.53
CA VAL A 73 9.16 5.66 -2.51
C VAL A 73 9.29 4.13 -2.38
N PRO A 74 10.48 3.60 -2.03
CA PRO A 74 10.64 2.20 -1.63
C PRO A 74 9.79 1.88 -0.39
N ILE A 75 9.30 0.64 -0.31
CA ILE A 75 8.54 0.12 0.84
C ILE A 75 9.46 -0.77 1.66
N ASP A 76 9.51 -0.56 2.97
CA ASP A 76 10.25 -1.42 3.89
C ASP A 76 9.46 -2.73 4.12
N PRO A 77 9.98 -3.90 3.70
CA PRO A 77 9.30 -5.17 3.87
C PRO A 77 9.18 -5.61 5.34
N VAL A 78 10.05 -5.13 6.23
CA VAL A 78 10.02 -5.49 7.66
C VAL A 78 8.88 -4.79 8.38
N ASN A 79 8.56 -3.55 7.98
CA ASN A 79 7.56 -2.70 8.62
C ASN A 79 6.37 -2.38 7.69
N VAL A 80 5.99 -3.33 6.82
CA VAL A 80 4.99 -3.10 5.76
C VAL A 80 3.62 -2.67 6.29
N ASP A 81 3.19 -3.15 7.45
CA ASP A 81 1.91 -2.79 8.07
C ASP A 81 1.84 -1.31 8.47
N SER A 82 2.99 -0.64 8.61
CA SER A 82 3.07 0.79 8.92
C SER A 82 3.03 1.69 7.68
N PHE A 83 3.12 1.10 6.47
CA PHE A 83 3.12 1.86 5.23
C PHE A 83 1.73 2.45 4.95
N ASP A 84 1.63 3.77 4.95
CA ASP A 84 0.42 4.49 4.54
C ASP A 84 0.61 5.14 3.15
N PRO A 85 -0.10 4.68 2.11
CA PRO A 85 0.00 5.27 0.77
C PRO A 85 -0.50 6.72 0.72
N PHE A 86 -1.21 7.21 1.75
CA PHE A 86 -1.69 8.58 1.83
C PHE A 86 -0.71 9.55 2.50
N SER A 87 0.27 9.04 3.24
CA SER A 87 1.31 9.85 3.88
C SER A 87 2.60 9.97 3.07
N VAL A 88 2.75 9.23 1.96
CA VAL A 88 3.95 9.35 1.11
C VAL A 88 4.11 10.79 0.58
N PRO A 89 5.35 11.31 0.48
CA PRO A 89 5.60 12.70 0.14
C PRO A 89 5.08 13.06 -1.25
N THR A 90 4.64 14.30 -1.39
CA THR A 90 4.25 14.88 -2.68
C THR A 90 5.33 15.83 -3.18
N ILE A 91 5.46 15.97 -4.49
CA ILE A 91 6.45 16.88 -5.09
C ILE A 91 6.23 18.33 -4.62
N SER A 92 4.98 18.78 -4.54
CA SER A 92 4.64 20.12 -4.05
C SER A 92 5.05 20.31 -2.60
N GLY A 93 4.76 19.32 -1.73
CA GLY A 93 5.17 19.36 -0.32
C GLY A 93 6.68 19.45 -0.15
N LEU A 94 7.44 18.64 -0.91
CA LEU A 94 8.91 18.66 -0.86
C LEU A 94 9.49 20.01 -1.32
N ILE A 95 8.92 20.62 -2.37
CA ILE A 95 9.34 21.96 -2.82
C ILE A 95 9.08 23.02 -1.74
N GLU A 96 7.93 22.96 -1.06
CA GLU A 96 7.62 23.86 0.05
C GLU A 96 8.57 23.68 1.24
N GLU A 97 8.92 22.44 1.58
CA GLU A 97 9.88 22.12 2.65
C GLU A 97 11.29 22.65 2.32
N LEU A 98 11.74 22.48 1.08
CA LEU A 98 13.03 23.02 0.61
C LEU A 98 13.08 24.54 0.73
N ASN A 99 12.07 25.24 0.21
CA ASN A 99 11.99 26.71 0.27
C ASN A 99 12.02 27.25 1.73
N LYS A 100 11.41 26.52 2.67
CA LYS A 100 11.44 26.86 4.11
C LYS A 100 12.81 26.60 4.75
N SER A 101 13.51 25.57 4.31
CA SER A 101 14.85 25.26 4.81
C SER A 101 15.88 26.31 4.37
N GLU A 102 15.84 26.76 3.11
CA GLU A 102 16.74 27.79 2.58
C GLU A 102 16.59 29.14 3.30
N THR A 103 15.35 29.54 3.59
CA THR A 103 15.08 30.78 4.36
C THR A 103 15.57 30.71 5.80
N THR A 104 15.68 29.51 6.38
CA THR A 104 16.20 29.33 7.74
C THR A 104 17.73 29.34 7.77
N GLU A 105 18.39 28.79 6.73
CA GLU A 105 19.86 28.84 6.59
C GLU A 105 20.40 30.25 6.32
N GLU A 106 19.66 31.08 5.58
CA GLU A 106 20.04 32.48 5.34
C GLU A 106 20.01 33.34 6.62
N GLN A 107 19.13 33.02 7.57
CA GLN A 107 19.09 33.70 8.88
C GLN A 107 20.26 33.29 9.79
N GLY A 108 20.84 32.09 9.61
CA GLY A 108 22.01 31.61 10.34
C GLY A 108 23.36 32.14 9.83
N LYS A 109 23.45 32.60 8.57
CA LYS A 109 24.69 33.12 7.96
C LYS A 109 24.86 34.64 8.03
N ARG A 110 23.89 35.40 8.54
CA ARG A 110 23.95 36.89 8.61
C ARG A 110 24.83 37.50 9.72
N THR A 111 25.56 36.68 10.48
CA THR A 111 26.63 37.14 11.39
C THR A 111 27.94 36.46 11.06
N LYS A 112 28.62 36.94 10.03
CA LYS A 112 30.09 37.11 9.98
C LYS A 112 30.40 37.99 8.77
N GLY A 113 30.47 39.29 9.03
CA GLY A 113 30.95 40.24 8.06
C GLY A 113 32.43 40.03 7.79
N THR A 114 32.81 40.17 6.52
CA THR A 114 34.00 40.91 6.11
C THR A 114 33.70 41.51 4.74
N ASN A 115 33.70 42.84 4.70
CA ASN A 115 33.85 43.62 3.48
C ASN A 115 35.09 43.12 2.72
N LEU A 116 34.94 42.81 1.44
CA LEU A 116 36.06 42.90 0.51
C LEU A 116 35.62 43.74 -0.68
N LYS A 117 36.10 44.99 -0.69
CA LYS A 117 36.18 45.83 -1.89
C LYS A 117 37.28 45.24 -2.77
N ILE A 118 36.95 44.94 -4.01
CA ILE A 118 37.83 45.14 -5.17
C ILE A 118 36.93 45.64 -6.30
#